data_AF-A0A6B4FSF6-F1
#
_entry.id   AF-A0A6B4FSF6-F1
#
_cell.length_a   1.000
_cell.length_b   1.000
_cell.length_c   1.000
_cell.angle_alpha   90.00
_cell.angle_beta   90.00
_cell.angle_gamma   90.00
#
_symmetry.space_group_name_H-M   'P 1'
#
loop_
_entity.id
_entity.type
_entity.pdbx_description
1 polymer ?
#
loop_
_entity_poly.entity_id
_entity_poly.type
_entity_poly.pdbx_seq_one_letter_code
_entity_poly.pdbx_strand_id
1 'polypeptide(L)'
;MNKLILKFKDTFFSKQFFIFVTIGIINTFIGVVFSYIFSSFLNENLAFIVGYICGLLVSYLLNSFFTFRENLDLNKFIKFSISYIPNFIIQNIVVLIVFNVMGLHKLIAYVLAAIIGVPVTFVLMKFFAFKHKD
;
A
#
# COMPACT_ATOMS: atom_id res chain seq x y z
N MET A 1 23.87 -14.50 14.30
CA MET A 1 22.82 -14.68 13.28
C MET A 1 21.40 -14.36 13.77
N ASN A 2 21.07 -14.46 15.06
CA ASN A 2 19.69 -14.27 15.57
C ASN A 2 19.23 -12.81 15.78
N LYS A 3 20.12 -11.86 16.06
CA LYS A 3 19.72 -10.46 16.35
C LYS A 3 19.06 -9.74 15.17
N LEU A 4 19.52 -9.99 13.94
CA LEU A 4 18.95 -9.39 12.72
C LEU A 4 17.55 -9.95 12.41
N ILE A 5 17.38 -11.27 12.54
CA ILE A 5 16.09 -11.94 12.30
C ILE A 5 15.06 -11.51 13.35
N LEU A 6 15.46 -11.38 14.61
CA LEU A 6 14.60 -10.86 15.68
C LEU A 6 14.20 -9.40 15.43
N LYS A 7 15.15 -8.52 15.04
CA LYS A 7 14.85 -7.12 14.69
C LYS A 7 13.89 -6.99 13.49
N PHE A 8 14.04 -7.88 12.51
CA PHE A 8 13.13 -7.98 11.37
C PHE A 8 11.74 -8.43 11.83
N LYS A 9 11.66 -9.50 12.61
CA LYS A 9 10.39 -10.05 13.12
C LYS A 9 9.66 -9.03 14.00
N ASP A 10 10.34 -8.32 14.89
CA ASP A 10 9.75 -7.27 15.74
C ASP A 10 9.31 -6.03 14.93
N THR A 11 9.99 -5.75 13.82
CA THR A 11 9.58 -4.68 12.89
C THR A 11 8.28 -5.05 12.18
N PHE A 12 8.18 -6.27 11.65
CA PHE A 12 6.99 -6.76 10.94
C PHE A 12 5.83 -7.18 11.85
N PHE A 13 6.08 -7.55 13.12
CA PHE A 13 5.05 -7.80 14.14
C PHE A 13 4.75 -6.57 14.99
N SER A 14 5.18 -5.39 14.56
CA SER A 14 4.82 -4.16 15.26
C SER A 14 3.33 -3.82 15.05
N LYS A 15 2.71 -3.18 16.06
CA LYS A 15 1.34 -2.66 15.97
C LYS A 15 1.10 -1.81 14.71
N GLN A 16 2.15 -1.15 14.22
CA GLN A 16 2.14 -0.32 13.01
C GLN A 16 1.96 -1.13 11.73
N PHE A 17 2.54 -2.32 11.63
CA PHE A 17 2.35 -3.20 10.46
C PHE A 17 0.90 -3.68 10.36
N PHE A 18 0.32 -4.11 11.49
CA PHE A 18 -1.10 -4.50 11.52
C PHE A 18 -2.03 -3.33 11.17
N ILE A 19 -1.75 -2.13 11.68
CA ILE A 19 -2.49 -0.92 11.31
C ILE A 19 -2.35 -0.63 9.81
N PHE A 20 -1.14 -0.74 9.25
CA PHE A 20 -0.90 -0.54 7.82
C PHE A 20 -1.67 -1.52 6.94
N VAL A 21 -1.63 -2.83 7.27
CA VAL A 21 -2.41 -3.85 6.54
C VAL A 21 -3.91 -3.59 6.67
N THR A 22 -4.38 -3.25 7.87
CA THR A 22 -5.79 -2.95 8.12
C THR A 22 -6.26 -1.74 7.30
N ILE A 23 -5.46 -0.66 7.26
CA ILE A 23 -5.77 0.51 6.45
C ILE A 23 -5.72 0.17 4.95
N GLY A 24 -4.79 -0.68 4.52
CA GLY A 24 -4.75 -1.20 3.16
C GLY A 24 -6.04 -1.90 2.75
N ILE A 25 -6.55 -2.81 3.60
CA ILE A 25 -7.82 -3.51 3.38
C ILE A 25 -8.99 -2.54 3.34
N ILE A 26 -9.06 -1.61 4.31
CA ILE A 26 -10.11 -0.58 4.35
C ILE A 26 -10.07 0.27 3.07
N ASN A 27 -8.89 0.69 2.64
CA ASN A 27 -8.72 1.50 1.44
C ASN A 27 -9.19 0.76 0.18
N THR A 28 -8.82 -0.52 0.03
CA THR A 28 -9.30 -1.34 -1.08
C THR A 28 -10.83 -1.45 -1.08
N PHE A 29 -11.43 -1.68 0.09
CA PHE A 29 -12.88 -1.77 0.22
C PHE A 29 -13.57 -0.45 -0.15
N ILE A 30 -13.05 0.68 0.35
CA ILE A 30 -13.54 2.02 0.03
C ILE A 30 -13.41 2.29 -1.47
N GLY A 31 -12.25 2.03 -2.06
CA GLY A 31 -12.03 2.23 -3.49
C GLY A 31 -13.04 1.47 -4.35
N VAL A 32 -13.31 0.20 -4.01
CA VAL A 32 -14.29 -0.63 -4.72
C VAL A 32 -15.72 -0.12 -4.51
N VAL A 33 -16.12 0.18 -3.26
CA VAL A 33 -17.47 0.67 -2.94
C VAL A 33 -17.75 2.00 -3.61
N PHE A 34 -16.83 2.98 -3.52
CA PHE A 34 -17.01 4.26 -4.18
C PHE A 34 -17.01 4.12 -5.70
N SER A 35 -16.13 3.29 -6.28
CA SER A 35 -16.14 3.03 -7.72
C SER A 35 -17.48 2.44 -8.18
N TYR A 36 -18.06 1.52 -7.40
CA TYR A 36 -19.36 0.92 -7.69
C TYR A 36 -20.53 1.91 -7.54
N ILE A 37 -20.49 2.76 -6.51
CA ILE A 37 -21.50 3.82 -6.35
C ILE A 37 -21.44 4.79 -7.53
N PHE A 38 -20.23 5.21 -7.93
CA PHE A 38 -20.06 6.15 -9.03
C PHE A 38 -20.34 5.54 -10.40
N SER A 39 -20.23 4.21 -10.58
CA SER A 39 -20.57 3.57 -11.86
C SER A 39 -22.05 3.63 -12.18
N SER A 40 -22.90 3.92 -11.18
CA SER A 40 -24.33 4.18 -11.39
C SER A 40 -24.60 5.57 -12.01
N PHE A 41 -23.63 6.48 -11.98
CA PHE A 41 -23.78 7.86 -12.46
C PHE A 41 -22.79 8.24 -13.58
N LEU A 42 -21.67 7.53 -13.69
CA LEU A 42 -20.58 7.81 -14.61
C LEU A 42 -20.23 6.56 -15.44
N ASN A 43 -19.52 6.79 -16.55
CA ASN A 43 -18.88 5.69 -17.28
C ASN A 43 -17.91 4.92 -16.36
N GLU A 44 -17.80 3.61 -16.55
CA GLU A 44 -17.02 2.73 -15.65
C GLU A 44 -15.57 3.18 -15.45
N ASN A 45 -14.90 3.66 -16.50
CA ASN A 45 -13.53 4.16 -16.37
C ASN A 45 -13.43 5.40 -15.48
N LEU A 46 -14.39 6.34 -15.62
CA LEU A 46 -14.45 7.55 -14.81
C LEU A 46 -14.84 7.21 -13.36
N ALA A 47 -15.80 6.30 -13.18
CA ALA A 47 -16.21 5.83 -11.87
C ALA A 47 -15.05 5.18 -11.11
N PHE A 48 -14.24 4.37 -11.79
CA PHE A 48 -13.03 3.77 -11.21
C PHE A 48 -11.99 4.82 -10.82
N ILE A 49 -11.73 5.82 -11.67
CA ILE A 49 -10.80 6.91 -11.36
C ILE A 49 -11.26 7.68 -10.12
N VAL A 50 -12.53 8.08 -10.06
CA VAL A 50 -13.07 8.84 -8.92
C VAL A 50 -13.07 7.99 -7.64
N GLY A 51 -13.48 6.73 -7.72
CA GLY A 51 -13.42 5.81 -6.57
C GLY A 51 -11.99 5.57 -6.08
N TYR A 52 -11.02 5.49 -6.98
CA TYR A 52 -9.61 5.38 -6.63
C TYR A 52 -9.08 6.64 -5.93
N ILE A 53 -9.45 7.84 -6.39
CA ILE A 53 -9.10 9.11 -5.74
C ILE A 53 -9.71 9.17 -4.33
N CYS A 54 -10.98 8.79 -4.17
CA CYS A 54 -11.64 8.73 -2.86
C CYS A 54 -10.92 7.75 -1.92
N GLY A 55 -10.56 6.56 -2.39
CA GLY A 55 -9.75 5.61 -1.64
C GLY A 55 -8.41 6.24 -1.20
N LEU A 56 -7.66 6.82 -2.12
CA LEU A 56 -6.40 7.51 -1.84
C LEU A 56 -6.53 8.58 -0.75
N LEU A 57 -7.58 9.41 -0.80
CA LEU A 57 -7.84 10.43 0.21
C LEU A 57 -8.12 9.81 1.58
N VAL A 58 -8.99 8.80 1.65
CA VAL A 58 -9.29 8.13 2.93
C VAL A 58 -8.07 7.39 3.47
N SER A 59 -7.29 6.74 2.61
CA SER A 59 -6.04 6.07 2.99
C SER A 59 -5.01 7.05 3.55
N TYR A 60 -4.91 8.24 2.97
CA TYR A 60 -4.03 9.29 3.48
C TYR A 60 -4.50 9.80 4.85
N LEU A 61 -5.80 10.06 5.02
CA LEU A 61 -6.38 10.47 6.30
C LEU A 61 -6.14 9.39 7.36
N LEU A 62 -6.50 8.14 7.08
CA LEU A 62 -6.35 7.03 8.02
C LEU A 62 -4.88 6.80 8.41
N ASN A 63 -3.96 6.80 7.43
CA ASN A 63 -2.55 6.63 7.75
C ASN A 63 -1.99 7.82 8.56
N SER A 64 -2.41 9.05 8.24
CA SER A 64 -1.95 10.23 8.96
C SER A 64 -2.48 10.26 10.40
N PHE A 65 -3.75 9.93 10.62
CA PHE A 65 -4.36 9.94 11.96
C PHE A 65 -4.01 8.70 12.80
N PHE A 66 -4.07 7.50 12.23
CA PHE A 66 -3.97 6.25 13.00
C PHE A 66 -2.57 5.63 12.98
N THR A 67 -1.87 5.66 11.83
CA THR A 67 -0.53 5.02 11.72
C THR A 67 0.57 5.94 12.23
N PHE A 68 0.61 7.19 11.75
CA PHE A 68 1.74 8.09 11.97
C PHE A 68 1.45 9.21 12.96
N ARG A 69 0.18 9.53 13.25
CA ARG A 69 -0.27 10.63 14.12
C ARG A 69 0.36 11.99 13.73
N GLU A 70 0.34 12.28 12.44
CA GLU A 70 0.98 13.44 11.84
C GLU A 70 -0.04 14.42 11.29
N ASN A 71 0.27 15.72 11.31
CA ASN A 71 -0.58 16.76 10.71
C ASN A 71 -0.70 16.58 9.19
N LEU A 72 -1.90 16.81 8.66
CA LEU A 72 -2.23 16.76 7.23
C LEU A 72 -1.46 17.86 6.49
N ASP A 73 -0.68 17.45 5.49
CA ASP A 73 0.17 18.33 4.68
C ASP A 73 0.39 17.72 3.29
N LEU A 74 0.15 18.51 2.24
CA LEU A 74 0.31 18.07 0.84
C LEU A 74 1.75 17.61 0.53
N ASN A 75 2.77 18.22 1.13
CA ASN A 75 4.16 17.77 0.98
C ASN A 75 4.36 16.37 1.58
N LYS A 76 3.66 16.03 2.67
CA LYS A 76 3.70 14.69 3.24
C LYS A 76 2.92 13.69 2.39
N PHE A 77 1.81 14.11 1.77
CA PHE A 77 1.09 13.28 0.80
C PHE A 77 1.96 12.94 -0.42
N ILE A 78 2.73 13.90 -0.93
CA ILE A 78 3.68 13.67 -2.02
C ILE A 78 4.77 12.69 -1.58
N LYS A 79 5.37 12.88 -0.40
CA LYS A 79 6.38 11.95 0.14
C LYS A 79 5.82 10.54 0.37
N PHE A 80 4.58 10.43 0.85
CA PHE A 80 3.86 9.17 1.00
C PHE A 80 3.69 8.49 -0.37
N SER A 81 3.18 9.21 -1.37
CA SER A 81 3.02 8.70 -2.73
C SER A 81 4.36 8.27 -3.35
N ILE A 82 5.42 9.06 -3.17
CA ILE A 82 6.78 8.72 -3.62
C ILE A 82 7.28 7.44 -2.94
N SER A 83 6.93 7.21 -1.68
CA SER A 83 7.32 6.00 -0.95
C SER A 83 6.64 4.73 -1.47
N TYR A 84 5.53 4.88 -2.21
CA TYR A 84 4.86 3.79 -2.91
C TYR A 84 5.49 3.47 -4.27
N ILE A 85 6.29 4.38 -4.86
CA ILE A 85 6.92 4.17 -6.18
C ILE A 85 7.85 2.95 -6.19
N PRO A 86 8.80 2.77 -5.24
CA PRO A 86 9.66 1.59 -5.26
C PRO A 86 8.87 0.31 -4.99
N ASN A 87 7.82 0.37 -4.18
CA ASN A 87 6.92 -0.76 -4.00
C ASN A 87 6.22 -1.14 -5.32
N PHE A 88 5.69 -0.16 -6.05
CA PHE A 88 5.06 -0.40 -7.35
C PHE A 88 6.04 -1.07 -8.33
N ILE A 89 7.29 -0.61 -8.37
CA ILE A 89 8.36 -1.21 -9.20
C ILE A 89 8.58 -2.68 -8.82
N ILE A 90 8.74 -2.98 -7.53
CA ILE A 90 8.98 -4.35 -7.06
C ILE A 90 7.80 -5.26 -7.33
N GLN A 91 6.57 -4.80 -7.07
CA GLN A 91 5.37 -5.58 -7.41
C GLN A 91 5.29 -5.84 -8.91
N ASN A 92 5.60 -4.85 -9.75
CA ASN A 92 5.63 -5.03 -11.21
C ASN A 92 6.68 -6.06 -11.64
N ILE A 93 7.89 -6.03 -11.05
CA ILE A 93 8.94 -7.02 -11.33
C ILE A 93 8.44 -8.43 -10.96
N VAL A 94 7.81 -8.59 -9.80
CA VAL A 94 7.24 -9.89 -9.38
C VAL A 94 6.16 -10.35 -10.34
N VAL A 95 5.23 -9.49 -10.74
CA VAL A 95 4.20 -9.84 -11.73
C VAL A 95 4.84 -10.22 -13.06
N LEU A 96 5.83 -9.46 -13.54
CA LEU A 96 6.50 -9.73 -14.80
C LEU A 96 7.18 -11.10 -14.80
N ILE A 97 7.90 -11.44 -13.72
CA ILE A 97 8.55 -12.74 -13.58
C ILE A 97 7.50 -13.86 -13.48
N VAL A 98 6.53 -13.74 -12.58
CA VAL A 98 5.57 -14.82 -12.30
C VAL A 98 4.61 -15.04 -13.48
N PHE A 99 4.10 -13.97 -14.09
CA PHE A 99 3.14 -14.06 -15.19
C PHE A 99 3.83 -14.29 -16.53
N ASN A 100 4.82 -13.46 -16.90
CA ASN A 100 5.42 -13.53 -18.24
C ASN A 100 6.55 -14.55 -18.36
N VAL A 101 7.34 -14.77 -17.31
CA VAL A 101 8.47 -15.73 -17.36
C VAL A 101 8.04 -17.13 -16.93
N MET A 102 7.27 -17.25 -15.86
CA MET A 102 6.82 -18.55 -15.35
C MET A 102 5.48 -19.02 -15.96
N GLY A 103 4.78 -18.16 -16.72
CA GLY A 103 3.51 -18.50 -17.37
C GLY A 103 2.37 -18.81 -16.40
N LEU A 104 2.49 -18.41 -15.13
CA LEU A 104 1.50 -18.72 -14.11
C LEU A 104 0.26 -17.85 -14.27
N HIS A 105 -0.88 -18.32 -13.75
CA HIS A 105 -2.15 -17.62 -13.85
C HIS A 105 -2.08 -16.22 -13.19
N LYS A 106 -2.71 -15.22 -13.82
CA LYS A 106 -2.69 -13.80 -13.40
C LYS A 106 -3.01 -13.57 -11.92
N LEU A 107 -3.96 -14.33 -11.36
CA LEU A 107 -4.31 -14.24 -9.93
C LEU A 107 -3.13 -14.61 -9.02
N ILE A 108 -2.35 -15.64 -9.39
CA ILE A 108 -1.20 -16.10 -8.60
C ILE A 108 -0.10 -15.03 -8.62
N ALA A 109 0.14 -14.42 -9.78
CA ALA A 109 1.09 -13.31 -9.92
C ALA A 109 0.73 -12.11 -9.05
N TYR A 110 -0.55 -11.70 -9.04
CA TYR A 110 -1.01 -10.57 -8.22
C TYR A 110 -0.95 -10.87 -6.71
N VAL A 111 -1.31 -12.09 -6.29
CA VAL A 111 -1.24 -12.48 -4.89
C VAL A 111 0.22 -12.51 -4.41
N LEU A 112 1.14 -13.09 -5.18
CA LEU A 112 2.56 -13.10 -4.83
C LEU A 112 3.17 -11.70 -4.80
N ALA A 113 2.81 -10.84 -5.76
CA ALA A 113 3.23 -9.45 -5.77
C ALA A 113 2.75 -8.71 -4.51
N ALA A 114 1.50 -8.92 -4.08
CA ALA A 114 1.01 -8.33 -2.84
C ALA A 114 1.74 -8.86 -1.59
N ILE A 115 1.97 -10.18 -1.50
CA ILE A 115 2.67 -10.82 -0.37
C ILE A 115 4.09 -10.28 -0.21
N ILE A 116 4.80 -10.00 -1.31
CA ILE A 116 6.17 -9.46 -1.29
C ILE A 116 6.16 -7.94 -1.16
N GLY A 117 5.26 -7.27 -1.87
CA GLY A 117 5.16 -5.82 -1.93
C GLY A 117 4.77 -5.18 -0.60
N VAL A 118 3.81 -5.76 0.12
CA VAL A 118 3.35 -5.23 1.43
C VAL A 118 4.51 -5.13 2.45
N PRO A 119 5.31 -6.19 2.70
CA PRO A 119 6.46 -6.10 3.60
C PRO A 119 7.49 -5.07 3.14
N VAL A 120 7.79 -5.03 1.84
CA VAL A 120 8.79 -4.09 1.31
C VAL A 120 8.31 -2.64 1.41
N THR A 121 7.02 -2.38 1.13
CA THR A 121 6.40 -1.06 1.32
C THR A 121 6.52 -0.61 2.77
N PHE A 122 6.24 -1.51 3.71
CA PHE A 122 6.31 -1.20 5.12
C PHE A 122 7.73 -0.82 5.57
N VAL A 123 8.74 -1.60 5.14
CA VAL A 123 10.16 -1.29 5.42
C VAL A 123 10.55 0.06 4.82
N LEU A 124 10.24 0.29 3.55
CA LEU A 124 10.55 1.56 2.89
C LEU A 124 9.84 2.74 3.56
N MET A 125 8.56 2.63 3.89
CA MET A 125 7.86 3.68 4.63
C MET A 125 8.51 3.95 5.99
N LYS A 126 8.90 2.89 6.71
CA LYS A 126 9.53 3.01 8.03
C LYS A 126 10.94 3.62 7.98
N PHE A 127 11.73 3.37 6.93
CA PHE A 127 13.12 3.86 6.87
C PHE A 127 13.30 5.12 6.00
N PHE A 128 12.52 5.28 4.93
CA PHE A 128 12.64 6.38 3.97
C PHE A 128 11.60 7.48 4.17
N ALA A 129 10.33 7.13 4.43
CA ALA A 129 9.26 8.12 4.55
C ALA A 129 9.22 8.78 5.93
N PHE A 130 9.41 7.97 6.99
CA PHE A 130 9.37 8.40 8.38
C PHE A 130 10.69 8.10 9.06
N LYS A 131 11.64 9.04 8.98
CA LYS A 131 12.91 8.94 9.71
C LYS A 131 12.60 9.01 11.21
N HIS A 132 12.53 7.88 11.90
CA HIS A 132 12.47 7.91 13.37
C HIS A 132 13.84 8.40 13.86
N LYS A 133 13.83 9.54 14.58
CA LYS A 133 14.86 9.83 15.56
C LYS A 133 14.62 8.85 16.70
N ASP A 134 15.28 7.70 16.64
CA ASP A 134 15.60 6.96 17.87
C ASP A 134 16.60 7.80 18.69
#